data_AF-A0A8S0H0X4-F1
#
_entry.id   AF-A0A8S0H0X4-F1
#
_cell.length_a   1.000
_cell.length_b   1.000
_cell.length_c   1.000
_cell.angle_alpha   90.00
_cell.angle_beta   90.00
_cell.angle_gamma   90.00
#
_symmetry.space_group_name_H-M   'P 1'
#
loop_
_entity.id
_entity.type
_entity.pdbx_description
1 polymer ?
#
loop_
_entity_poly.entity_id
_entity_poly.type
_entity_poly.pdbx_seq_one_letter_code
_entity_poly.pdbx_strand_id
1 'polypeptide(L)'
;MGPENTLILVDGKPVGSRNSVRYGWRGERDSRGDTNWVPADQVERIEVIRGPAAARYGNGAAGGVINIITKQAGIQTHGNATIYSSFPTHKDEGPPNA
;
A
#
# COMPACT_ATOMS: atom_id res chain seq x y z
N MET A 1 -9.40 -2.69 -14.70
CA MET A 1 -8.73 -1.50 -14.16
C MET A 1 -7.27 -1.88 -13.88
N GLY A 2 -6.29 -1.21 -14.48
CA GLY A 2 -4.87 -1.48 -14.21
C GLY A 2 -4.36 -0.71 -12.97
N PRO A 3 -3.29 -1.19 -12.32
CA PRO A 3 -2.74 -0.59 -11.09
C PRO A 3 -2.23 0.84 -11.24
N GLU A 4 -1.97 1.32 -12.46
CA GLU A 4 -1.58 2.71 -12.75
C GLU A 4 -2.71 3.72 -12.49
N ASN A 5 -3.98 3.28 -12.42
CA ASN A 5 -5.14 4.13 -12.14
C ASN A 5 -5.59 4.08 -10.67
N THR A 6 -4.77 3.51 -9.79
CA THR A 6 -5.02 3.48 -8.34
C THR A 6 -4.08 4.46 -7.66
N LEU A 7 -4.64 5.55 -7.12
CA LEU A 7 -3.90 6.53 -6.34
C LEU A 7 -3.64 5.98 -4.95
N ILE A 8 -2.37 5.96 -4.53
CA ILE A 8 -1.98 5.58 -3.17
C ILE A 8 -1.71 6.84 -2.36
N LEU A 9 -2.29 6.90 -1.17
CA LEU A 9 -2.05 7.95 -0.19
C LEU A 9 -1.52 7.35 1.11
N VAL A 10 -0.67 8.10 1.80
CA VAL A 10 -0.29 7.85 3.21
C VAL A 10 -0.70 9.09 4.00
N ASP A 11 -1.60 8.91 4.97
CA ASP A 11 -2.18 9.99 5.77
C ASP A 11 -2.72 11.14 4.89
N GLY A 12 -3.40 10.78 3.80
CA GLY A 12 -3.97 11.73 2.83
C GLY A 12 -2.95 12.37 1.87
N LYS A 13 -1.65 12.12 2.01
CA LYS A 13 -0.60 12.64 1.13
C LYS A 13 -0.29 11.64 0.00
N PRO A 14 -0.20 12.08 -1.26
CA PRO A 14 -0.01 11.17 -2.38
C PRO A 14 1.38 10.55 -2.40
N VAL A 15 1.43 9.26 -2.71
CA VAL A 15 2.67 8.53 -2.96
C VAL A 15 2.78 8.23 -4.45
N GLY A 16 3.86 8.71 -5.06
CA GLY A 16 4.14 8.56 -6.49
C GLY A 16 5.53 7.99 -6.77
N SER A 17 6.13 7.28 -5.82
CA SER A 17 7.52 6.81 -5.93
C SER A 17 7.74 5.89 -7.13
N ARG A 18 6.72 5.09 -7.51
CA ARG A 18 6.79 4.26 -8.73
C ARG A 18 7.06 5.07 -10.01
N ASN A 19 6.71 6.36 -10.05
CA ASN A 19 6.93 7.23 -11.22
C ASN A 19 8.42 7.46 -11.52
N SER A 20 9.32 7.19 -10.56
CA SER A 20 10.77 7.22 -10.77
C SER A 20 11.28 6.06 -11.64
N VAL A 21 10.53 4.97 -11.74
CA VAL A 21 10.85 3.83 -12.59
C VAL A 21 10.39 4.12 -14.02
N ARG A 22 11.13 3.64 -15.02
CA ARG A 22 10.74 3.80 -16.43
C ARG A 22 9.38 3.13 -16.69
N TYR A 23 8.50 3.87 -17.34
CA TYR A 23 7.27 3.32 -17.93
C TYR A 23 7.58 2.85 -19.36
N GLY A 24 7.39 1.57 -19.63
CA GLY A 24 7.69 0.95 -20.91
C GLY A 24 6.58 1.11 -21.94
N TRP A 25 6.86 0.67 -23.16
CA TRP A 25 5.95 0.87 -24.31
C TRP A 25 4.62 0.14 -24.14
N ARG A 26 4.62 -1.03 -23.47
CA ARG A 26 3.42 -1.83 -23.24
C ARG A 26 2.75 -1.49 -21.91
N GLY A 27 3.17 -0.41 -21.27
CA GLY A 27 2.69 0.01 -19.97
C GLY A 27 3.24 -0.82 -18.81
N GLU A 28 4.33 -1.55 -19.05
CA GLU A 28 5.07 -2.23 -18.00
C GLU A 28 5.92 -1.26 -17.18
N ARG A 29 6.06 -1.56 -15.89
CA ARG A 29 6.95 -0.85 -14.98
C ARG A 29 7.60 -1.90 -14.08
N ASP A 30 8.92 -1.90 -14.02
CA ASP A 30 9.67 -2.77 -13.09
C ASP A 30 9.63 -2.18 -11.66
N SER A 31 8.43 -2.11 -11.10
CA SER A 31 8.14 -1.56 -9.79
C SER A 31 7.26 -2.53 -9.02
N ARG A 32 7.50 -2.61 -7.71
CA ARG A 32 6.65 -3.34 -6.77
C ARG A 32 5.36 -2.57 -6.40
N GLY A 33 5.15 -1.39 -6.97
CA GLY A 33 4.06 -0.49 -6.61
C GLY A 33 4.36 0.36 -5.37
N ASP A 34 3.34 1.06 -4.88
CA ASP A 34 3.45 2.05 -3.79
C ASP A 34 2.70 1.63 -2.51
N THR A 35 2.28 0.37 -2.37
CA THR A 35 1.55 -0.09 -1.16
C THR A 35 2.45 -0.58 -0.03
N ASN A 36 3.77 -0.69 -0.25
CA ASN A 36 4.72 -1.27 0.70
C ASN A 36 5.56 -0.22 1.46
N TRP A 37 5.13 1.04 1.47
CA TRP A 37 5.85 2.12 2.17
C TRP A 37 5.58 2.17 3.68
N VAL A 38 4.50 1.55 4.14
CA VAL A 38 4.09 1.53 5.55
C VAL A 38 4.09 0.10 6.06
N PRO A 39 4.81 -0.23 7.14
CA PRO A 39 4.72 -1.54 7.79
C PRO A 39 3.29 -1.81 8.25
N ALA A 40 2.77 -3.01 7.99
CA ALA A 40 1.38 -3.36 8.29
C ALA A 40 1.01 -3.12 9.77
N ASP A 41 1.93 -3.37 10.69
CA ASP A 41 1.71 -3.20 12.14
C ASP A 41 1.62 -1.74 12.60
N GLN A 42 2.03 -0.79 11.76
CA GLN A 42 1.93 0.65 12.00
C GLN A 42 0.70 1.28 11.32
N VAL A 43 -0.09 0.48 10.61
CA VAL A 43 -1.34 0.91 10.01
C VAL A 43 -2.45 0.91 11.06
N GLU A 44 -3.17 2.02 11.17
CA GLU A 44 -4.40 2.14 11.95
C GLU A 44 -5.59 1.60 11.14
N ARG A 45 -5.72 2.05 9.90
CA ARG A 45 -6.73 1.56 8.95
C ARG A 45 -6.34 1.83 7.50
N ILE A 46 -7.04 1.16 6.58
CA ILE A 46 -6.92 1.41 5.15
C ILE A 46 -8.31 1.80 4.62
N GLU A 47 -8.39 2.95 3.97
CA GLU A 47 -9.60 3.40 3.30
C GLU A 47 -9.49 3.07 1.80
N VAL A 48 -10.42 2.24 1.30
CA VAL A 48 -10.47 1.83 -0.11
C VAL A 48 -11.68 2.46 -0.78
N ILE A 49 -11.46 3.43 -1.65
CA ILE A 49 -12.50 4.17 -2.35
C ILE A 49 -12.46 3.78 -3.82
N ARG A 50 -13.60 3.31 -4.35
CA ARG A 50 -13.71 2.79 -5.72
C ARG A 50 -14.66 3.66 -6.55
N GLY A 51 -14.37 3.78 -7.84
CA GLY A 51 -15.29 4.40 -8.80
C GLY A 51 -15.53 5.90 -8.57
N PRO A 52 -16.75 6.42 -8.78
CA PRO A 52 -17.02 7.87 -8.82
C PRO A 52 -16.61 8.62 -7.55
N ALA A 53 -16.70 7.99 -6.38
CA ALA A 53 -16.31 8.60 -5.10
C ALA A 53 -14.81 8.92 -5.01
N ALA A 54 -13.97 8.21 -5.77
CA ALA A 54 -12.53 8.43 -5.82
C ALA A 54 -12.15 9.66 -6.66
N ALA A 55 -13.00 10.07 -7.61
CA ALA A 55 -12.71 11.18 -8.52
C ALA A 55 -12.40 12.50 -7.79
N ARG A 56 -12.95 12.71 -6.58
CA ARG A 56 -12.67 13.88 -5.75
C ARG A 56 -11.20 14.03 -5.33
N TYR A 57 -10.42 12.95 -5.38
CA TYR A 57 -8.99 12.97 -5.07
C TYR A 57 -8.12 13.36 -6.28
N GLY A 58 -8.72 13.55 -7.45
CA GLY A 58 -8.06 14.14 -8.62
C GLY A 58 -7.16 13.19 -9.39
N ASN A 59 -5.96 13.66 -9.74
CA ASN A 59 -5.06 12.97 -10.66
C ASN A 59 -4.65 11.58 -10.14
N GLY A 60 -4.72 10.57 -11.00
CA GLY A 60 -4.39 9.17 -10.67
C GLY A 60 -5.50 8.39 -9.95
N ALA A 61 -6.63 9.00 -9.61
CA ALA A 61 -7.73 8.36 -8.87
C ALA A 61 -8.83 7.75 -9.77
N ALA A 62 -8.59 7.66 -11.08
CA ALA A 62 -9.60 7.23 -12.06
C ALA A 62 -10.14 5.81 -11.81
N GLY A 63 -9.31 4.90 -11.28
CA GLY A 63 -9.73 3.56 -10.88
C GLY A 63 -10.14 3.49 -9.41
N GLY A 64 -9.47 4.24 -8.54
CA GLY A 64 -9.76 4.30 -7.12
C GLY A 64 -8.66 4.96 -6.31
N VAL A 65 -8.88 5.03 -5.00
CA VAL A 65 -7.91 5.52 -4.00
C VAL A 65 -7.73 4.47 -2.93
N ILE A 66 -6.49 4.24 -2.54
CA ILE A 66 -6.13 3.51 -1.33
C ILE A 66 -5.41 4.49 -0.42
N ASN A 67 -6.02 4.82 0.71
CA ASN A 67 -5.43 5.71 1.72
C ASN A 67 -5.02 4.88 2.94
N ILE A 68 -3.71 4.77 3.15
CA ILE A 68 -3.13 4.08 4.30
C ILE A 68 -3.01 5.11 5.43
N ILE A 69 -3.68 4.86 6.55
CA ILE A 69 -3.69 5.75 7.71
C ILE A 69 -2.83 5.14 8.80
N THR A 70 -1.84 5.88 9.27
CA THR A 70 -0.87 5.44 10.28
C THR A 70 -1.41 5.65 11.69
N LYS A 71 -0.94 4.81 12.63
CA LYS A 71 -1.22 4.96 14.06
C LYS A 71 -0.70 6.32 14.54
N GLN A 72 -1.56 7.07 15.22
CA GLN A 72 -1.25 8.40 15.73
C GLN A 72 -0.86 8.36 17.21
N ALA A 73 -0.06 9.33 17.65
CA ALA A 73 0.26 9.49 19.06
C ALA A 73 -0.98 9.94 19.85
N GLY A 74 -1.22 9.30 21.00
CA GLY A 74 -2.23 9.71 21.97
C GLY A 74 -1.65 10.57 23.10
N ILE A 75 -2.50 10.95 24.05
CA ILE A 75 -2.11 11.74 25.23
C ILE A 75 -1.15 10.96 26.14
N GLN A 76 -1.35 9.65 26.26
CA GLN A 76 -0.45 8.77 27.02
C GLN A 76 0.55 8.13 26.07
N THR A 77 1.76 7.88 26.57
CA THR A 77 2.81 7.18 25.81
C THR A 77 2.41 5.73 25.60
N HIS A 78 2.35 5.32 24.34
CA HIS A 78 2.12 3.95 23.91
C HIS A 78 3.21 3.54 22.92
N GLY A 79 3.54 2.25 22.88
CA GLY A 79 4.48 1.67 21.94
C GLY A 79 4.19 0.19 21.74
N ASN A 80 4.54 -0.34 20.57
CA ASN A 80 4.44 -1.76 20.27
C ASN A 80 5.73 -2.27 19.62
N ALA A 81 5.96 -3.56 19.73
CA ALA A 81 6.98 -4.29 18.97
C ALA A 81 6.31 -5.53 18.40
N THR A 82 6.34 -5.67 17.07
CA THR A 82 5.75 -6.81 16.38
C THR A 82 6.83 -7.55 15.60
N ILE A 83 6.80 -8.88 15.68
CA ILE A 83 7.69 -9.79 14.95
C ILE A 83 6.80 -10.78 14.18
N TYR A 84 7.06 -10.93 12.89
CA TYR A 84 6.37 -11.88 12.02
C TYR A 84 7.24 -13.11 11.77
N SER A 85 6.64 -14.31 11.87
CA SER A 85 7.27 -15.57 11.51
C SER A 85 6.25 -16.49 10.86
N SER A 86 6.63 -17.15 9.76
CA SER A 86 5.81 -18.13 9.06
C SER A 86 6.45 -19.51 9.15
N PHE A 87 5.63 -20.53 9.41
CA PHE A 87 6.05 -21.93 9.45
C PHE A 87 5.20 -22.73 8.46
N PRO A 88 5.78 -23.69 7.72
CA PRO A 88 5.02 -24.57 6.85
C PRO A 88 3.97 -25.33 7.66
N THR A 89 2.70 -25.18 7.28
CA THR A 89 1.56 -25.92 7.84
C THR A 89 1.36 -27.28 7.19
N HIS A 90 1.86 -27.47 5.96
CA HIS A 90 1.83 -28.75 5.27
C HIS A 90 3.23 -29.16 4.81
N LYS A 91 3.48 -30.47 4.78
CA LYS A 91 4.75 -31.07 4.31
C LYS A 91 5.10 -30.73 2.85
N ASP A 92 4.14 -30.23 2.08
CA ASP A 92 4.31 -29.89 0.67
C ASP A 92 4.62 -28.39 0.45
N GLU A 93 4.58 -27.57 1.50
CA GLU A 93 4.72 -26.11 1.38
C GLU A 93 6.17 -25.63 1.19
N GLY A 94 7.16 -26.53 1.34
CA GLY A 94 8.58 -26.16 1.27
C GLY A 94 8.99 -25.18 2.39
N PRO A 95 10.29 -24.87 2.54
CA PRO A 95 10.71 -23.85 3.50
C PRO A 95 10.19 -22.46 3.10
N PRO A 96 9.83 -21.59 4.07
CA PRO A 96 9.39 -20.23 3.77
C PRO A 96 10.49 -19.47 3.02
N ASN A 97 10.13 -18.85 1.90
CA ASN A 97 11.04 -18.11 1.05
C ASN A 97 11.61 -16.90 1.82
N ALA A 98 12.94 -16.84 1.95
CA ALA A 98 13.68 -15.73 2.56
C ALA A 98 13.83 -14.54 1.59
#